data_AF-A0A4P5U424-F1
#
_entry.id   AF-A0A4P5U424-F1
#
_cell.length_a   1.000
_cell.length_b   1.000
_cell.length_c   1.000
_cell.angle_alpha   90.00
_cell.angle_beta   90.00
_cell.angle_gamma   90.00
#
_symmetry.space_group_name_H-M   'P 1'
#
loop_
_entity.id
_entity.type
_entity.pdbx_description
1 polymer ?
#
loop_
_entity_poly.entity_id
_entity_poly.type
_entity_poly.pdbx_seq_one_letter_code
_entity_poly.pdbx_strand_id
1 'polypeptide(L)'
;MTSKLLLSALLALACQFAQALSLNVPKALFDTALAKKFPKEKLTITLDKPVSKFSKDRQKIEICGVWTSKLPKYSGDFCVDFQPSWNKAKGEIEISKINILKLTSGDAKELSASISGTLNSTLLTLLDGTTVYHVPDMIGRHLESIEVQDSSFKLAF
;
A
#
# COMPACT_ATOMS: atom_id res chain seq x y z
N MET A 1 11.61 43.03 39.64
CA MET A 1 10.72 42.83 38.47
C MET A 1 11.10 41.60 37.63
N THR A 2 11.69 40.55 38.24
CA THR A 2 12.35 39.44 37.53
C THR A 2 11.70 38.06 37.78
N SER A 3 10.95 37.90 38.88
CA SER A 3 10.37 36.60 39.26
C SER A 3 9.12 36.19 38.45
N LYS A 4 8.31 37.16 37.97
CA LYS A 4 7.10 36.87 37.19
C LYS A 4 7.37 36.41 35.75
N LEU A 5 8.51 36.77 35.16
CA LEU A 5 8.88 36.40 33.78
C LEU A 5 9.40 34.95 33.68
N LEU A 6 10.06 34.44 34.72
CA LEU A 6 10.56 33.07 34.77
C LEU A 6 9.44 32.03 34.92
N LEU A 7 8.38 32.35 35.68
CA LEU A 7 7.25 31.44 35.88
C LEU A 7 6.40 31.26 34.61
N SER A 8 6.27 32.30 33.80
CA SER A 8 5.54 32.26 32.51
C SER A 8 6.27 31.46 31.44
N ALA A 9 7.61 31.41 31.49
CA ALA A 9 8.41 30.63 30.53
C ALA A 9 8.36 29.11 30.82
N LEU A 10 8.23 28.72 32.09
CA LEU A 10 8.12 27.32 32.50
C LEU A 10 6.75 26.70 32.19
N LEU A 11 5.66 27.49 32.22
CA LEU A 11 4.32 27.00 31.82
C LEU A 11 4.16 26.87 30.29
N ALA A 12 4.86 27.71 29.52
CA ALA A 12 4.84 27.64 28.05
C ALA A 12 5.62 26.42 27.51
N LEU A 13 6.59 25.90 28.25
CA LEU A 13 7.38 24.71 27.87
C LEU A 13 6.62 23.39 28.07
N ALA A 14 5.57 23.36 28.89
CA ALA A 14 4.78 22.16 29.15
C ALA A 14 3.71 21.88 28.08
N CYS A 15 3.44 22.84 27.18
CA CYS A 15 2.38 22.73 26.16
C CYS A 15 2.80 22.06 24.84
N GLN A 16 4.03 21.55 24.72
CA GLN A 16 4.56 21.11 23.41
C GLN A 16 4.60 19.59 23.17
N PHE A 17 4.09 18.77 24.09
CA PHE A 17 4.05 17.31 23.89
C PHE A 17 2.63 16.81 23.61
N ALA A 18 2.02 17.28 22.53
CA ALA A 18 0.99 16.47 21.88
C ALA A 18 1.70 15.28 21.25
N GLN A 19 1.81 14.17 21.99
CA GLN A 19 2.28 12.92 21.40
C GLN A 19 1.20 12.42 20.45
N ALA A 20 1.37 12.69 19.16
CA ALA A 20 0.55 12.07 18.11
C ALA A 20 0.71 10.55 18.25
N LEU A 21 -0.38 9.86 18.53
CA LEU A 21 -0.36 8.41 18.64
C LEU A 21 -0.04 7.86 17.26
N SER A 22 0.92 6.95 17.17
CA SER A 22 1.21 6.31 15.89
C SER A 22 1.45 4.82 16.03
N LEU A 23 1.03 4.10 15.00
CA LEU A 23 1.23 2.67 14.87
C LEU A 23 2.07 2.41 13.62
N ASN A 24 3.17 1.69 13.79
CA ASN A 24 3.96 1.21 12.66
C ASN A 24 3.47 -0.18 12.27
N VAL A 25 3.12 -0.37 11.00
CA VAL A 25 2.85 -1.68 10.41
C VAL A 25 4.10 -2.14 9.67
N PRO A 26 4.86 -3.11 10.20
CA PRO A 26 6.09 -3.59 9.57
C PRO A 26 5.80 -4.28 8.24
N LYS A 27 6.75 -4.19 7.31
CA LYS A 27 6.71 -4.86 6.01
C LYS A 27 6.39 -6.35 6.13
N ALA A 28 6.92 -7.04 7.14
CA ALA A 28 6.64 -8.47 7.36
C ALA A 28 5.15 -8.77 7.59
N LEU A 29 4.42 -7.91 8.32
CA LEU A 29 2.98 -8.05 8.50
C LEU A 29 2.22 -7.78 7.19
N PHE A 30 2.63 -6.74 6.47
CA PHE A 30 2.09 -6.42 5.15
C PHE A 30 2.31 -7.58 4.16
N ASP A 31 3.53 -8.12 4.08
CA ASP A 31 3.88 -9.24 3.19
C ASP A 31 3.06 -10.49 3.51
N THR A 32 2.85 -10.76 4.80
CA THR A 32 2.01 -11.87 5.25
C THR A 32 0.55 -11.68 4.81
N ALA A 33 0.02 -10.47 4.97
CA ALA A 33 -1.34 -10.15 4.50
C ALA A 33 -1.43 -10.25 2.97
N LEU A 34 -0.44 -9.72 2.26
CA LEU A 34 -0.37 -9.74 0.80
C LEU A 34 -0.32 -11.17 0.27
N ALA A 35 0.58 -12.01 0.79
CA ALA A 35 0.71 -13.41 0.37
C ALA A 35 -0.60 -14.19 0.52
N LYS A 36 -1.39 -13.91 1.57
CA LYS A 36 -2.72 -14.53 1.78
C LYS A 36 -3.78 -14.10 0.75
N LYS A 37 -3.56 -13.00 0.03
CA LYS A 37 -4.48 -12.50 -1.01
C LYS A 37 -4.14 -13.03 -2.40
N PHE A 38 -3.01 -13.71 -2.57
CA PHE A 38 -2.56 -14.30 -3.82
C PHE A 38 -2.60 -15.84 -3.75
N PRO A 39 -2.82 -16.54 -4.88
CA PRO A 39 -3.00 -16.00 -6.22
C PRO A 39 -4.33 -15.26 -6.37
N LYS A 40 -4.35 -14.23 -7.24
CA LYS A 40 -5.56 -13.50 -7.62
C LYS A 40 -5.95 -13.87 -9.04
N GLU A 41 -7.19 -14.27 -9.25
CA GLU A 41 -7.69 -14.69 -10.55
C GLU A 41 -8.90 -13.87 -10.99
N LYS A 42 -8.89 -13.42 -12.24
CA LYS A 42 -10.05 -12.82 -12.89
C LYS A 42 -10.00 -13.10 -14.39
N LEU A 43 -11.13 -13.54 -14.94
CA LEU A 43 -11.22 -14.01 -16.33
C LEU A 43 -10.20 -15.13 -16.59
N THR A 44 -9.33 -14.95 -17.58
CA THR A 44 -8.25 -15.88 -17.92
C THR A 44 -6.92 -15.53 -17.26
N ILE A 45 -6.84 -14.42 -16.52
CA ILE A 45 -5.60 -13.89 -15.94
C ILE A 45 -5.46 -14.28 -14.47
N THR A 46 -4.27 -14.74 -14.10
CA THR A 46 -3.85 -15.01 -12.72
C THR A 46 -2.65 -14.15 -12.38
N LEU A 47 -2.67 -13.51 -11.22
CA LEU A 47 -1.52 -12.82 -10.61
C LEU A 47 -1.02 -13.68 -9.45
N ASP A 48 0.28 -13.89 -9.39
CA ASP A 48 0.90 -14.76 -8.38
C ASP A 48 2.32 -14.30 -8.02
N LYS A 49 2.89 -14.90 -6.97
CA LYS A 49 4.24 -14.64 -6.46
C LYS A 49 4.48 -13.17 -6.14
N PRO A 50 3.62 -12.53 -5.33
CA PRO A 50 3.76 -11.13 -5.01
C PRO A 50 5.03 -10.88 -4.18
N VAL A 51 5.78 -9.85 -4.55
CA VAL A 51 6.89 -9.30 -3.76
C VAL A 51 6.65 -7.81 -3.58
N SER A 52 6.87 -7.30 -2.37
CA SER A 52 6.66 -5.89 -2.07
C SER A 52 7.97 -5.13 -1.84
N LYS A 53 8.01 -3.87 -2.26
CA LYS A 53 9.09 -2.93 -1.99
C LYS A 53 8.51 -1.60 -1.53
N PHE A 54 8.99 -1.11 -0.40
CA PHE A 54 8.53 0.15 0.16
C PHE A 54 9.46 1.28 -0.31
N SER A 55 8.89 2.44 -0.59
CA SER A 55 9.64 3.62 -1.03
C SER A 55 9.16 4.83 -0.24
N LYS A 56 9.94 5.22 0.75
CA LYS A 56 9.70 6.42 1.55
C LYS A 56 9.71 7.68 0.68
N ASP A 57 10.69 7.83 -0.20
CA ASP A 57 10.82 9.03 -1.03
C ASP A 57 9.63 9.25 -1.96
N ARG A 58 9.09 8.16 -2.54
CA ARG A 58 7.91 8.23 -3.41
C ARG A 58 6.59 8.25 -2.63
N GLN A 59 6.62 7.95 -1.32
CA GLN A 59 5.43 7.65 -0.52
C GLN A 59 4.55 6.56 -1.17
N LYS A 60 5.18 5.52 -1.70
CA LYS A 60 4.55 4.42 -2.45
C LYS A 60 5.05 3.06 -2.01
N ILE A 61 4.17 2.07 -2.11
CA ILE A 61 4.53 0.66 -2.04
C ILE A 61 4.41 0.08 -3.44
N GLU A 62 5.44 -0.63 -3.87
CA GLU A 62 5.50 -1.36 -5.12
C GLU A 62 5.18 -2.83 -4.86
N ILE A 63 4.34 -3.44 -5.71
CA ILE A 63 4.08 -4.87 -5.75
C ILE A 63 4.45 -5.37 -7.13
N CYS A 64 5.40 -6.29 -7.18
CA CYS A 64 5.74 -7.04 -8.39
C CYS A 64 5.33 -8.50 -8.25
N GLY A 65 5.14 -9.17 -9.37
CA GLY A 65 4.86 -10.60 -9.41
C GLY A 65 4.78 -11.12 -10.82
N VAL A 66 4.22 -12.30 -10.97
CA VAL A 66 4.02 -12.96 -12.26
C VAL A 66 2.54 -12.90 -12.62
N TRP A 67 2.24 -12.55 -13.86
CA TRP A 67 0.92 -12.78 -14.43
C TRP A 67 0.96 -13.98 -15.37
N THR A 68 -0.13 -14.73 -15.44
CA THR A 68 -0.32 -15.81 -16.41
C THR A 68 -1.71 -15.72 -17.03
N SER A 69 -1.83 -16.10 -18.30
CA SER A 69 -3.09 -16.22 -19.03
C SER A 69 -3.36 -17.68 -19.35
N LYS A 70 -4.57 -18.17 -19.07
CA LYS A 70 -4.97 -19.57 -19.34
C LYS A 70 -5.12 -19.83 -20.86
N LEU A 71 -5.67 -18.87 -21.61
CA LEU A 71 -5.93 -18.99 -23.06
C LEU A 71 -5.92 -17.61 -23.74
N PRO A 72 -5.01 -17.36 -24.72
CA PRO A 72 -3.79 -18.12 -25.03
C PRO A 72 -2.83 -18.17 -23.83
N LYS A 73 -1.96 -19.20 -23.79
CA LYS A 73 -0.97 -19.37 -22.73
C LYS A 73 0.14 -18.34 -22.87
N TYR A 74 0.07 -17.31 -22.03
CA TYR A 74 1.12 -16.32 -21.87
C TYR A 74 1.47 -16.16 -20.40
N SER A 75 2.66 -15.66 -20.14
CA SER A 75 3.06 -15.24 -18.81
C SER A 75 4.04 -14.09 -18.90
N GLY A 76 4.28 -13.42 -17.79
CA GLY A 76 5.35 -12.44 -17.67
C GLY A 76 5.29 -11.73 -16.34
N ASP A 77 6.01 -10.62 -16.23
CA ASP A 77 6.09 -9.88 -14.99
C ASP A 77 5.08 -8.73 -14.98
N PHE A 78 4.53 -8.45 -13.82
CA PHE A 78 3.90 -7.17 -13.54
C PHE A 78 4.63 -6.48 -12.39
N CYS A 79 4.67 -5.15 -12.43
CA CYS A 79 4.98 -4.32 -11.27
C CYS A 79 4.01 -3.15 -11.26
N VAL A 80 3.43 -2.89 -10.09
CA VAL A 80 2.60 -1.71 -9.85
C VAL A 80 3.11 -0.96 -8.63
N ASP A 81 2.86 0.33 -8.57
CA ASP A 81 2.93 1.07 -7.32
C ASP A 81 1.55 1.56 -6.89
N PHE A 82 1.42 1.83 -5.60
CA PHE A 82 0.20 2.38 -5.04
C PHE A 82 0.53 3.16 -3.77
N GLN A 83 -0.40 4.04 -3.38
CA GLN A 83 -0.37 4.65 -2.06
C GLN A 83 -1.44 3.96 -1.21
N PRO A 84 -1.10 3.39 -0.04
CA PRO A 84 -2.08 2.81 0.85
C PRO A 84 -3.15 3.84 1.22
N SER A 85 -4.42 3.43 1.26
CA SER A 85 -5.50 4.31 1.66
C SER A 85 -6.34 3.72 2.78
N TRP A 86 -7.00 4.61 3.51
CA TRP A 86 -7.87 4.26 4.60
C TRP A 86 -9.31 4.08 4.12
N ASN A 87 -9.83 2.86 4.24
CA ASN A 87 -11.25 2.58 4.08
C ASN A 87 -11.96 2.69 5.43
N LYS A 88 -12.49 3.89 5.69
CA LYS A 88 -13.23 4.22 6.93
C LYS A 88 -14.41 3.28 7.20
N ALA A 89 -15.09 2.82 6.15
CA ALA A 89 -16.30 2.00 6.29
C ALA A 89 -15.97 0.58 6.76
N LYS A 90 -14.81 0.04 6.37
CA LYS A 90 -14.39 -1.32 6.71
C LYS A 90 -13.40 -1.39 7.86
N GLY A 91 -12.81 -0.27 8.26
CA GLY A 91 -11.73 -0.28 9.23
C GLY A 91 -10.41 -0.82 8.64
N GLU A 92 -10.18 -0.63 7.34
CA GLU A 92 -9.11 -1.32 6.59
C GLU A 92 -8.16 -0.38 5.86
N ILE A 93 -6.87 -0.71 5.85
CA ILE A 93 -5.90 -0.14 4.91
C ILE A 93 -5.95 -0.97 3.64
N GLU A 94 -6.19 -0.32 2.51
CA GLU A 94 -6.37 -0.96 1.20
C GLU A 94 -5.34 -0.48 0.18
N ILE A 95 -5.08 -1.35 -0.80
CA ILE A 95 -4.39 -0.98 -2.05
C ILE A 95 -5.33 -0.08 -2.85
N SER A 96 -4.87 1.11 -3.25
CA SER A 96 -5.66 2.05 -4.05
C SER A 96 -4.79 2.97 -4.89
N LYS A 97 -5.38 3.63 -5.91
CA LYS A 97 -4.67 4.56 -6.81
C LYS A 97 -3.42 3.92 -7.42
N ILE A 98 -3.64 2.76 -8.00
CA ILE A 98 -2.62 1.88 -8.55
C ILE A 98 -2.08 2.48 -9.85
N ASN A 99 -0.76 2.50 -10.01
CA ASN A 99 -0.09 2.80 -11.26
C ASN A 99 0.69 1.59 -11.74
N ILE A 100 0.59 1.29 -13.03
CA ILE A 100 1.35 0.20 -13.64
C ILE A 100 2.75 0.72 -13.99
N LEU A 101 3.78 0.09 -13.43
CA LEU A 101 5.18 0.42 -13.69
C LEU A 101 5.79 -0.45 -14.78
N LYS A 102 5.42 -1.74 -14.78
CA LYS A 102 5.94 -2.73 -15.73
C LYS A 102 4.87 -3.76 -16.02
N LEU A 103 4.75 -4.11 -17.29
CA LEU A 103 3.99 -5.27 -17.76
C LEU A 103 4.75 -5.89 -18.93
N THR A 104 5.32 -7.08 -18.73
CA THR A 104 6.11 -7.77 -19.77
C THR A 104 5.49 -9.10 -20.14
N SER A 105 5.84 -9.60 -21.33
CA SER A 105 5.62 -11.00 -21.72
C SER A 105 6.95 -11.75 -21.66
N GLY A 106 6.96 -12.95 -21.08
CA GLY A 106 8.14 -13.80 -20.93
C GLY A 106 8.75 -14.26 -22.26
N ASP A 107 7.98 -14.23 -23.36
CA ASP A 107 8.42 -14.68 -24.68
C ASP A 107 9.12 -13.57 -25.52
N ALA A 108 9.43 -12.41 -24.91
CA ALA A 108 10.04 -11.24 -25.56
C ALA A 108 9.29 -10.66 -26.78
N LYS A 109 8.13 -11.24 -27.15
CA LYS A 109 7.20 -10.67 -28.12
C LYS A 109 6.37 -9.60 -27.42
N GLU A 110 6.32 -8.40 -28.00
CA GLU A 110 5.44 -7.34 -27.52
C GLU A 110 4.02 -7.88 -27.33
N LEU A 111 3.42 -7.58 -26.18
CA LEU A 111 2.03 -7.89 -25.92
C LEU A 111 1.17 -7.16 -26.96
N SER A 112 0.35 -7.90 -27.70
CA SER A 112 -0.62 -7.27 -28.59
C SER A 112 -1.47 -6.25 -27.81
N ALA A 113 -1.87 -5.16 -28.46
CA ALA A 113 -2.63 -4.08 -27.82
C ALA A 113 -3.89 -4.57 -27.08
N SER A 114 -4.55 -5.61 -27.60
CA SER A 114 -5.73 -6.23 -26.98
C SER A 114 -5.41 -6.95 -25.66
N ILE A 115 -4.31 -7.72 -25.63
CA ILE A 115 -3.87 -8.42 -24.41
C ILE A 115 -3.38 -7.40 -23.38
N SER A 116 -2.63 -6.38 -23.81
CA SER A 116 -2.20 -5.28 -22.94
C SER A 116 -3.38 -4.55 -22.31
N GLY A 117 -4.42 -4.21 -23.07
CA GLY A 117 -5.62 -3.57 -22.54
C GLY A 117 -6.38 -4.45 -21.54
N THR A 118 -6.51 -5.74 -21.84
CA THR A 118 -7.15 -6.71 -20.94
C THR A 118 -6.35 -6.89 -19.65
N LEU A 119 -5.03 -7.04 -19.75
CA LEU A 119 -4.14 -7.15 -18.60
C LEU A 119 -4.17 -5.89 -17.73
N ASN A 120 -4.09 -4.71 -18.33
CA ASN A 120 -4.12 -3.44 -17.60
C ASN A 120 -5.40 -3.30 -16.77
N SER A 121 -6.56 -3.48 -17.40
CA SER A 121 -7.85 -3.39 -16.70
C SER A 121 -8.04 -4.49 -15.65
N THR A 122 -7.57 -5.71 -15.94
CA THR A 122 -7.67 -6.84 -15.02
C THR A 122 -6.76 -6.65 -13.81
N LEU A 123 -5.53 -6.17 -14.01
CA LEU A 123 -4.56 -5.88 -12.96
C LEU A 123 -5.10 -4.84 -11.99
N LEU A 124 -5.64 -3.73 -12.51
CA LEU A 124 -6.28 -2.70 -11.71
C LEU A 124 -7.44 -3.27 -10.90
N THR A 125 -8.34 -4.02 -11.53
CA THR A 125 -9.52 -4.54 -10.81
C THR A 125 -9.16 -5.62 -9.78
N LEU A 126 -8.13 -6.42 -10.04
CA LEU A 126 -7.71 -7.46 -9.10
C LEU A 126 -7.05 -6.87 -7.86
N LEU A 127 -6.30 -5.79 -8.01
CA LEU A 127 -5.50 -5.24 -6.91
C LEU A 127 -6.24 -4.15 -6.14
N ASP A 128 -7.05 -3.31 -6.80
CA ASP A 128 -7.75 -2.20 -6.16
C ASP A 128 -8.72 -2.68 -5.07
N GLY A 129 -8.75 -1.98 -3.94
CA GLY A 129 -9.55 -2.36 -2.78
C GLY A 129 -9.06 -3.60 -2.03
N THR A 130 -7.87 -4.14 -2.34
CA THR A 130 -7.31 -5.25 -1.59
C THR A 130 -6.88 -4.79 -0.20
N THR A 131 -7.52 -5.33 0.84
CA THR A 131 -7.12 -5.13 2.23
C THR A 131 -5.73 -5.69 2.49
N VAL A 132 -4.86 -4.86 3.05
CA VAL A 132 -3.49 -5.21 3.45
C VAL A 132 -3.25 -5.10 4.96
N TYR A 133 -4.14 -4.43 5.68
CA TYR A 133 -4.13 -4.35 7.13
C TYR A 133 -5.51 -3.97 7.68
N HIS A 134 -5.91 -4.54 8.80
CA HIS A 134 -7.11 -4.13 9.54
C HIS A 134 -6.68 -3.29 10.73
N VAL A 135 -7.19 -2.06 10.81
CA VAL A 135 -6.85 -1.12 11.89
C VAL A 135 -7.80 -1.36 13.05
N PRO A 136 -7.31 -1.52 14.29
CA PRO A 136 -8.18 -1.73 15.44
C PRO A 136 -9.28 -0.66 15.58
N ASP A 137 -10.52 -1.10 15.80
CA ASP A 137 -11.71 -0.23 15.83
C ASP A 137 -11.59 0.97 16.78
N MET A 138 -10.90 0.80 17.91
CA MET A 138 -10.73 1.84 18.92
C MET A 138 -9.95 3.06 18.40
N ILE A 139 -9.05 2.87 17.43
CA ILE A 139 -8.18 3.93 16.91
C ILE A 139 -8.49 4.29 15.46
N GLY A 140 -9.10 3.40 14.67
CA GLY A 140 -9.34 3.62 13.24
C GLY A 140 -10.13 4.89 12.89
N ARG A 141 -11.06 5.33 13.75
CA ARG A 141 -11.82 6.58 13.55
C ARG A 141 -10.95 7.84 13.58
N HIS A 142 -9.80 7.76 14.23
CA HIS A 142 -8.88 8.88 14.42
C HIS A 142 -7.75 8.90 13.40
N LEU A 143 -7.67 7.93 12.47
CA LEU A 143 -6.58 7.89 11.50
C LEU A 143 -6.56 9.13 10.60
N GLU A 144 -5.49 9.92 10.72
CA GLU A 144 -5.28 11.18 10.00
C GLU A 144 -4.44 10.96 8.74
N SER A 145 -3.34 10.19 8.85
CA SER A 145 -2.41 9.99 7.75
C SER A 145 -1.80 8.58 7.72
N ILE A 146 -1.35 8.21 6.53
CA ILE A 146 -0.55 7.00 6.29
C ILE A 146 0.75 7.44 5.63
N GLU A 147 1.87 7.15 6.27
CA GLU A 147 3.21 7.50 5.79
C GLU A 147 4.00 6.24 5.47
N VAL A 148 4.47 6.11 4.23
CA VAL A 148 5.34 4.99 3.85
C VAL A 148 6.77 5.27 4.33
N GLN A 149 7.40 4.26 4.93
CA GLN A 149 8.80 4.26 5.36
C GLN A 149 9.55 3.14 4.65
N ASP A 150 10.86 3.01 4.87
CA ASP A 150 11.71 2.06 4.12
C ASP A 150 11.34 0.58 4.33
N SER A 151 10.74 0.24 5.47
CA SER A 151 10.36 -1.14 5.83
C SER A 151 9.05 -1.23 6.62
N SER A 152 8.21 -0.21 6.56
CA SER A 152 6.92 -0.15 7.24
C SER A 152 6.03 0.93 6.63
N PHE A 153 4.77 0.98 7.02
CA PHE A 153 4.00 2.22 6.93
C PHE A 153 3.51 2.62 8.32
N LYS A 154 3.54 3.92 8.60
CA LYS A 154 3.06 4.52 9.84
C LYS A 154 1.62 4.99 9.65
N LEU A 155 0.81 4.67 10.64
CA LEU A 155 -0.54 5.19 10.82
C LEU A 155 -0.46 6.27 11.90
N ALA A 156 -0.82 7.51 11.58
CA ALA A 156 -0.86 8.62 12.54
C ALA A 156 -2.31 8.93 12.91
N PHE A 157 -2.59 9.03 14.21
CA PHE A 157 -3.92 9.21 14.79
C PHE A 157 -4.00 10.47 15.66
#